data_AF-A0A248YI80-F1
#
_entry.id   AF-A0A248YI80-F1
#
_cell.length_a   1.000
_cell.length_b   1.000
_cell.length_c   1.000
_cell.angle_alpha   90.00
_cell.angle_beta   90.00
_cell.angle_gamma   90.00
#
_symmetry.space_group_name_H-M   'P 1'
#
loop_
_entity.id
_entity.type
_entity.pdbx_description
1 polymer ?
#
loop_
_entity_poly.entity_id
_entity_poly.type
_entity_poly.pdbx_seq_one_letter_code
_entity_poly.pdbx_strand_id
1 'polypeptide(L)'
;MRYDEFEAAIRHLVARASDDNLRVFGAETVARLVGDERFFDVAVEHELDDDASAALTIARKSVLTASPAELRVQLTRIEDGILTEGDMDPELLNVISALEHWTTYRETGQRGELYELAIRSIEQVDFQVAADLSDFLAKPEMAAEYARTERLLTTYSGPR
;
A
#
# COMPACT_ATOMS: atom_id res chain seq x y z
N MET A 1 14.09 2.78 17.46
CA MET A 1 14.41 1.69 16.49
C MET A 1 14.90 2.35 15.23
N ARG A 2 16.03 1.94 14.67
CA ARG A 2 16.50 2.49 13.39
C ARG A 2 15.67 1.98 12.22
N TYR A 3 15.70 2.68 11.09
CA TYR A 3 14.95 2.28 9.89
C TYR A 3 15.27 0.85 9.39
N ASP A 4 16.53 0.44 9.39
CA ASP A 4 16.96 -0.91 8.99
C ASP A 4 16.45 -2.00 9.94
N GLU A 5 16.40 -1.71 11.25
CA GLU A 5 15.80 -2.60 12.24
C GLU A 5 14.29 -2.73 12.03
N PHE A 6 13.62 -1.63 11.66
CA PHE A 6 12.20 -1.61 11.32
C PHE A 6 11.90 -2.47 10.08
N GLU A 7 12.62 -2.28 8.98
CA GLU A 7 12.43 -3.10 7.77
C GLU A 7 12.63 -4.59 8.07
N ALA A 8 13.68 -4.93 8.82
CA ALA A 8 13.94 -6.30 9.23
C ALA A 8 12.80 -6.88 10.10
N ALA A 9 12.23 -6.08 11.00
CA ALA A 9 11.09 -6.46 11.82
C ALA A 9 9.84 -6.73 10.98
N ILE A 10 9.51 -5.86 10.01
CA ILE A 10 8.37 -6.07 9.10
C ILE A 10 8.57 -7.35 8.27
N ARG A 11 9.76 -7.56 7.70
CA ARG A 11 10.08 -8.81 6.97
C ARG A 11 9.84 -10.04 7.84
N HIS A 12 10.24 -9.98 9.10
CA HIS A 12 10.06 -11.08 10.05
C HIS A 12 8.58 -11.34 10.37
N LEU A 13 7.80 -10.27 10.58
CA LEU A 13 6.36 -10.37 10.83
C LEU A 13 5.63 -11.01 9.65
N VAL A 14 5.88 -10.52 8.43
CA VAL A 14 5.28 -11.04 7.19
C VAL A 14 5.67 -12.50 6.94
N ALA A 15 6.94 -12.86 7.19
CA ALA A 15 7.41 -14.23 7.00
C ALA A 15 6.76 -15.26 7.96
N ARG A 16 6.33 -14.81 9.15
CA ARG A 16 5.77 -15.67 10.21
C ARG A 16 4.25 -15.64 10.30
N ALA A 17 3.61 -14.66 9.69
CA ALA A 17 2.16 -14.53 9.70
C ALA A 17 1.48 -15.73 9.01
N SER A 18 0.31 -16.11 9.50
CA SER A 18 -0.54 -17.08 8.81
C SER A 18 -1.09 -16.48 7.51
N ASP A 19 -1.49 -17.34 6.57
CA ASP A 19 -2.08 -16.87 5.31
C ASP A 19 -3.38 -16.07 5.52
N ASP A 20 -4.15 -16.38 6.58
CA ASP A 20 -5.33 -15.59 6.97
C ASP A 20 -4.93 -14.19 7.42
N ASN A 21 -3.94 -14.08 8.31
CA ASN A 21 -3.46 -12.78 8.78
C ASN A 21 -2.87 -11.96 7.63
N LEU A 22 -2.13 -12.58 6.73
CA LEU A 22 -1.58 -11.94 5.53
C LEU A 22 -2.69 -11.38 4.63
N ARG A 23 -3.76 -12.15 4.38
CA ARG A 23 -4.91 -11.68 3.61
C ARG A 23 -5.62 -10.51 4.27
N VAL A 24 -5.88 -10.60 5.57
CA VAL A 24 -6.55 -9.51 6.34
C VAL A 24 -5.67 -8.26 6.36
N PHE A 25 -4.38 -8.42 6.67
CA PHE A 25 -3.41 -7.33 6.66
C PHE A 25 -3.35 -6.64 5.29
N GLY A 26 -3.20 -7.40 4.21
CA GLY A 26 -3.12 -6.86 2.85
C GLY A 26 -4.40 -6.12 2.46
N ALA A 27 -5.56 -6.73 2.70
CA ALA A 27 -6.86 -6.13 2.39
C ALA A 27 -7.12 -4.83 3.18
N GLU A 28 -6.91 -4.82 4.50
CA GLU A 28 -7.11 -3.61 5.29
C GLU A 28 -6.12 -2.50 4.90
N THR A 29 -4.87 -2.85 4.61
CA THR A 29 -3.81 -1.89 4.32
C THR A 29 -4.00 -1.26 2.93
N VAL A 30 -4.28 -2.07 1.90
CA VAL A 30 -4.53 -1.52 0.56
C VAL A 30 -5.79 -0.65 0.55
N ALA A 31 -6.88 -1.07 1.23
CA ALA A 31 -8.11 -0.29 1.29
C ALA A 31 -7.92 1.07 1.96
N ARG A 32 -7.09 1.14 3.01
CA ARG A 32 -6.72 2.39 3.67
C ARG A 32 -5.90 3.30 2.73
N LEU A 33 -4.86 2.76 2.10
CA LEU A 33 -3.96 3.51 1.22
C LEU A 33 -4.71 4.10 0.03
N VAL A 34 -5.55 3.30 -0.64
CA VAL A 34 -6.28 3.75 -1.83
C VAL A 34 -7.54 4.56 -1.49
N GLY A 35 -7.99 4.53 -0.24
CA GLY A 35 -9.20 5.22 0.21
C GLY A 35 -9.00 6.69 0.62
N ASP A 36 -7.75 7.16 0.75
CA ASP A 36 -7.47 8.50 1.28
C ASP A 36 -7.61 9.60 0.22
N GLU A 37 -8.85 10.05 -0.03
CA GLU A 37 -9.20 11.00 -1.10
C GLU A 37 -8.45 12.34 -1.06
N ARG A 38 -7.83 12.71 0.06
CA ARG A 38 -7.17 14.02 0.27
C ARG A 38 -5.97 14.29 -0.66
N PHE A 39 -5.43 13.26 -1.30
CA PHE A 39 -4.17 13.32 -2.03
C PHE A 39 -4.30 13.23 -3.55
N PHE A 40 -5.52 13.16 -4.08
CA PHE A 40 -5.72 12.71 -5.47
C PHE A 40 -6.06 13.80 -6.49
N ASP A 41 -6.85 14.81 -6.13
CA ASP A 41 -7.54 15.60 -7.17
C ASP A 41 -6.57 16.40 -8.07
N VAL A 42 -5.50 16.98 -7.52
CA VAL A 42 -4.57 17.81 -8.31
C VAL A 42 -3.50 16.98 -9.03
N ALA A 43 -2.95 15.94 -8.38
CA ALA A 43 -1.93 15.09 -8.97
C ALA A 43 -2.49 14.27 -10.15
N VAL A 44 -3.68 13.69 -9.99
CA VAL A 44 -4.29 12.86 -11.04
C VAL A 44 -4.56 13.66 -12.32
N GLU A 45 -5.00 14.93 -12.20
CA GLU A 45 -5.30 15.77 -13.37
C GLU A 45 -4.07 16.12 -14.24
N HIS A 46 -2.87 16.09 -13.67
CA HIS A 46 -1.65 16.47 -14.38
C HIS A 46 -0.75 15.29 -14.74
N GLU A 47 -0.93 14.15 -14.08
CA GLU A 47 -0.01 13.02 -14.19
C GLU A 47 -0.60 11.83 -14.93
N LEU A 48 -1.93 11.77 -15.07
CA LEU A 48 -2.64 10.72 -15.78
C LEU A 48 -3.51 11.33 -16.88
N ASP A 49 -3.63 10.64 -18.00
CA ASP A 49 -4.69 10.94 -18.96
C ASP A 49 -6.09 10.56 -18.43
N ASP A 50 -7.13 10.95 -19.17
CA ASP A 50 -8.52 10.71 -18.77
C ASP A 50 -8.84 9.20 -18.61
N ASP A 51 -8.22 8.32 -19.41
CA ASP A 51 -8.47 6.87 -19.33
C ASP A 51 -7.82 6.26 -18.10
N ALA A 52 -6.56 6.63 -17.83
CA ALA A 52 -5.80 6.21 -16.66
C ALA A 52 -6.44 6.74 -15.36
N SER A 53 -6.92 7.98 -15.34
CA SER A 53 -7.67 8.54 -14.22
C SER A 53 -8.97 7.77 -13.93
N ALA A 54 -9.71 7.41 -14.98
CA ALA A 54 -10.91 6.57 -14.86
C ALA A 54 -10.56 5.14 -14.37
N ALA A 55 -9.49 4.54 -14.90
CA ALA A 55 -9.01 3.23 -14.49
C ALA A 55 -8.57 3.21 -13.02
N LEU A 56 -7.83 4.21 -12.56
CA LEU A 56 -7.46 4.39 -11.16
C LEU A 56 -8.71 4.46 -10.28
N THR A 57 -9.70 5.27 -10.65
CA THR A 57 -10.97 5.38 -9.92
C THR A 57 -11.68 4.03 -9.78
N ILE A 58 -11.71 3.23 -10.85
CA ILE A 58 -12.31 1.88 -10.84
C ILE A 58 -11.49 0.94 -9.94
N ALA A 59 -10.16 0.93 -10.08
CA ALA A 59 -9.27 0.08 -9.30
C ALA A 59 -9.42 0.35 -7.79
N ARG A 60 -9.41 1.63 -7.38
CA ARG A 60 -9.61 2.04 -5.98
C ARG A 60 -10.94 1.54 -5.42
N LYS A 61 -12.05 1.72 -6.16
CA LYS A 61 -13.39 1.32 -5.73
C LYS A 61 -13.60 -0.19 -5.67
N SER A 62 -12.84 -0.94 -6.47
CA SER A 62 -13.00 -2.39 -6.60
C SER A 62 -11.84 -3.21 -6.01
N VAL A 63 -10.88 -2.56 -5.34
CA VAL A 63 -9.63 -3.19 -4.87
C VAL A 63 -9.84 -4.46 -4.03
N LEU A 64 -10.94 -4.53 -3.27
CA LEU A 64 -11.28 -5.69 -2.44
C LEU A 64 -12.25 -6.67 -3.11
N THR A 65 -12.95 -6.26 -4.17
CA THR A 65 -14.09 -7.01 -4.74
C THR A 65 -13.81 -7.55 -6.15
N ALA A 66 -12.99 -6.86 -6.94
CA ALA A 66 -12.53 -7.33 -8.24
C ALA A 66 -11.64 -8.56 -8.09
N SER A 67 -11.56 -9.36 -9.14
CA SER A 67 -10.56 -10.43 -9.31
C SER A 67 -9.17 -9.85 -9.61
N PRO A 68 -8.08 -10.62 -9.44
CA PRO A 68 -6.74 -10.11 -9.69
C PRO A 68 -6.53 -9.71 -11.16
N ALA A 69 -7.10 -10.47 -12.09
CA ALA A 69 -7.05 -10.17 -13.52
C ALA A 69 -7.78 -8.86 -13.87
N GLU A 70 -8.93 -8.57 -13.23
CA GLU A 70 -9.63 -7.30 -13.45
C GLU A 70 -8.84 -6.10 -12.93
N LEU A 71 -8.17 -6.24 -11.77
CA LEU A 71 -7.27 -5.20 -11.25
C LEU A 71 -6.06 -5.01 -12.15
N ARG A 72 -5.46 -6.09 -12.65
CA ARG A 72 -4.34 -6.05 -13.60
C ARG A 72 -4.71 -5.28 -14.87
N VAL A 73 -5.91 -5.48 -15.41
CA VAL A 73 -6.41 -4.71 -16.56
C VAL A 73 -6.49 -3.22 -16.25
N GLN A 74 -6.91 -2.83 -15.05
CA GLN A 74 -6.90 -1.41 -14.68
C GLN A 74 -5.48 -0.87 -14.50
N LEU A 75 -4.58 -1.64 -13.89
CA LEU A 75 -3.18 -1.24 -13.71
C LEU A 75 -2.48 -1.00 -15.04
N THR A 76 -2.66 -1.87 -16.03
CA THR A 76 -2.12 -1.64 -17.38
C THR A 76 -2.67 -0.36 -18.01
N ARG A 77 -3.97 -0.07 -17.85
CA ARG A 77 -4.54 1.20 -18.35
C ARG A 77 -3.99 2.42 -17.64
N ILE A 78 -3.71 2.32 -16.34
CA ILE A 78 -3.06 3.38 -15.58
C ILE A 78 -1.65 3.61 -16.13
N GLU A 79 -0.85 2.55 -16.24
CA GLU A 79 0.53 2.61 -16.74
C GLU A 79 0.63 3.20 -18.16
N ASP A 80 -0.26 2.79 -19.06
CA ASP A 80 -0.30 3.27 -20.44
C ASP A 80 -0.65 4.78 -20.55
N GLY A 81 -1.38 5.32 -19.56
CA GLY A 81 -1.81 6.71 -19.52
C GLY A 81 -1.04 7.59 -18.54
N ILE A 82 0.11 7.15 -18.02
CA ILE A 82 1.02 8.00 -17.24
C ILE A 82 1.64 9.08 -18.16
N LEU A 83 1.51 10.34 -17.77
CA LEU A 83 2.02 11.50 -18.50
C LEU A 83 3.39 11.98 -17.98
N THR A 84 3.77 11.61 -16.76
CA THR A 84 5.02 12.01 -16.11
C THR A 84 6.19 11.09 -16.44
N GLU A 85 7.38 11.66 -16.63
CA GLU A 85 8.61 10.91 -16.90
C GLU A 85 9.50 10.84 -15.65
N GLY A 86 9.00 10.18 -14.60
CA GLY A 86 9.77 9.88 -13.39
C GLY A 86 9.73 10.96 -12.29
N ASP A 87 8.89 11.98 -12.43
CA ASP A 87 8.62 13.02 -11.44
C ASP A 87 7.17 12.99 -10.91
N MET A 88 6.52 11.82 -11.02
CA MET A 88 5.18 11.58 -10.48
C MET A 88 5.10 11.97 -9.00
N ASP A 89 3.96 12.56 -8.62
CA ASP A 89 3.63 12.90 -7.26
C ASP A 89 3.80 11.66 -6.37
N PRO A 90 4.57 11.77 -5.27
CA PRO A 90 4.87 10.63 -4.43
C PRO A 90 3.63 9.97 -3.83
N GLU A 91 2.55 10.71 -3.58
CA GLU A 91 1.32 10.16 -3.02
C GLU A 91 0.54 9.36 -4.07
N LEU A 92 0.48 9.86 -5.32
CA LEU A 92 -0.08 9.10 -6.44
C LEU A 92 0.73 7.82 -6.70
N LEU A 93 2.06 7.93 -6.74
CA LEU A 93 2.96 6.78 -6.90
C LEU A 93 2.76 5.74 -5.80
N ASN A 94 2.60 6.20 -4.54
CA ASN A 94 2.37 5.31 -3.39
C ASN A 94 1.06 4.50 -3.56
N VAL A 95 0.01 5.13 -4.10
CA VAL A 95 -1.28 4.49 -4.32
C VAL A 95 -1.24 3.48 -5.46
N ILE A 96 -0.63 3.85 -6.59
CA ILE A 96 -0.46 2.94 -7.73
C ILE A 96 0.40 1.75 -7.32
N SER A 97 1.50 1.99 -6.60
CA SER A 97 2.37 0.93 -6.06
C SER A 97 1.60 0.01 -5.11
N ALA A 98 0.75 0.55 -4.23
CA ALA A 98 -0.06 -0.27 -3.34
C ALA A 98 -1.06 -1.17 -4.11
N LEU A 99 -1.67 -0.66 -5.17
CA LEU A 99 -2.53 -1.46 -6.05
C LEU A 99 -1.75 -2.57 -6.75
N GLU A 100 -0.55 -2.28 -7.26
CA GLU A 100 0.33 -3.25 -7.93
C GLU A 100 0.75 -4.38 -6.97
N HIS A 101 1.27 -4.03 -5.79
CA HIS A 101 1.69 -5.01 -4.78
C HIS A 101 0.53 -5.89 -4.32
N TRP A 102 -0.64 -5.30 -4.05
CA TRP A 102 -1.83 -6.09 -3.70
C TRP A 102 -2.26 -7.03 -4.82
N THR A 103 -2.25 -6.55 -6.06
CA THR A 103 -2.65 -7.36 -7.23
C THR A 103 -1.68 -8.52 -7.43
N THR A 104 -0.37 -8.25 -7.43
CA THR A 104 0.68 -9.26 -7.57
C THR A 104 0.65 -10.28 -6.43
N TYR A 105 0.40 -9.85 -5.19
CA TYR A 105 0.19 -10.77 -4.07
C TYR A 105 -0.96 -11.73 -4.34
N ARG A 106 -2.11 -11.24 -4.80
CA ARG A 106 -3.28 -12.10 -5.03
C ARG A 106 -3.11 -13.02 -6.25
N GLU A 107 -2.30 -12.64 -7.23
CA GLU A 107 -1.98 -13.49 -8.38
C GLU A 107 -1.01 -14.62 -8.02
N THR A 108 0.00 -14.32 -7.20
CA THR A 108 1.17 -15.20 -7.04
C THR A 108 1.31 -15.80 -5.65
N GLY A 109 0.64 -15.24 -4.65
CA GLY A 109 0.82 -15.57 -3.23
C GLY A 109 2.18 -15.14 -2.66
N GLN A 110 2.95 -14.32 -3.38
CA GLN A 110 4.28 -13.89 -2.94
C GLN A 110 4.18 -12.96 -1.74
N ARG A 111 4.60 -13.46 -0.57
CA ARG A 111 4.55 -12.69 0.70
C ARG A 111 5.37 -11.39 0.67
N GLY A 112 6.39 -11.31 -0.19
CA GLY A 112 7.21 -10.10 -0.34
C GLY A 112 6.39 -8.87 -0.72
N GLU A 113 5.32 -9.05 -1.49
CA GLU A 113 4.42 -7.96 -1.86
C GLU A 113 3.69 -7.35 -0.64
N LEU A 114 3.42 -8.15 0.39
CA LEU A 114 2.83 -7.65 1.63
C LEU A 114 3.85 -6.94 2.52
N TYR A 115 5.14 -7.27 2.39
CA TYR A 115 6.19 -6.44 2.97
C TYR A 115 6.19 -5.06 2.31
N GLU A 116 6.15 -4.98 0.98
CA GLU A 116 6.12 -3.71 0.26
C GLU A 116 4.87 -2.88 0.64
N LEU A 117 3.69 -3.51 0.76
CA LEU A 117 2.51 -2.82 1.29
C LEU A 117 2.69 -2.23 2.69
N ALA A 118 3.41 -2.91 3.58
CA ALA A 118 3.71 -2.38 4.90
C ALA A 118 4.63 -1.15 4.83
N ILE A 119 5.60 -1.16 3.91
CA ILE A 119 6.48 -0.01 3.66
C ILE A 119 5.68 1.18 3.11
N ARG A 120 4.85 0.97 2.09
CA ARG A 120 3.94 2.01 1.55
C ARG A 120 2.99 2.56 2.62
N SER A 121 2.54 1.70 3.54
CA SER A 121 1.70 2.06 4.70
C SER A 121 2.40 3.07 5.61
N ILE A 122 3.68 2.85 5.92
CA ILE A 122 4.45 3.71 6.82
C ILE A 122 4.95 4.97 6.12
N GLU A 123 5.31 4.90 4.84
CA GLU A 123 5.71 6.06 4.04
C GLU A 123 4.58 7.08 3.95
N GLN A 124 3.32 6.64 3.84
CA GLN A 124 2.18 7.56 3.91
C GLN A 124 2.14 8.37 5.21
N VAL A 125 2.53 7.74 6.34
CA VAL A 125 2.59 8.43 7.64
C VAL A 125 3.82 9.34 7.69
N ASP A 126 4.96 8.88 7.15
CA ASP A 126 6.20 9.67 7.07
C ASP A 126 6.01 10.96 6.26
N PHE A 127 5.29 10.92 5.14
CA PHE A 127 4.92 12.12 4.37
C PHE A 127 4.15 13.16 5.21
N GLN A 128 3.32 12.70 6.14
CA GLN A 128 2.53 13.57 7.01
C GLN A 128 3.35 14.05 8.22
N VAL A 129 4.23 13.19 8.75
CA VAL A 129 5.02 13.45 9.96
C VAL A 129 6.46 12.97 9.83
N ALA A 130 7.25 13.60 8.96
CA ALA A 130 8.66 13.28 8.66
C ALA A 130 9.45 12.63 9.81
N ALA A 131 9.73 11.34 9.69
CA ALA A 131 10.34 10.49 10.71
C ALA A 131 11.82 10.82 10.94
N ASP A 132 12.29 10.52 12.15
CA ASP A 132 13.73 10.54 12.44
C ASP A 132 14.32 9.18 12.10
N LEU A 133 15.18 9.08 11.08
CA LEU A 133 15.76 7.80 10.67
C LEU A 133 16.62 7.12 11.75
N SER A 134 17.10 7.89 12.73
CA SER A 134 17.86 7.37 13.87
C SER A 134 16.96 6.82 15.00
N ASP A 135 15.71 7.29 15.07
CA ASP A 135 14.65 6.72 15.91
C ASP A 135 13.29 6.78 15.20
N PHE A 136 13.09 5.84 14.26
CA PHE A 136 12.01 5.86 13.28
C PHE A 136 10.62 5.81 13.90
N LEU A 137 10.51 5.23 15.09
CA LEU A 137 9.25 5.10 15.85
C LEU A 137 9.12 6.14 16.98
N ALA A 138 9.97 7.17 17.03
CA ALA A 138 9.90 8.20 18.07
C ALA A 138 8.56 8.96 18.05
N LYS A 139 7.99 9.14 16.86
CA LYS A 139 6.71 9.83 16.68
C LYS A 139 5.53 8.89 16.97
N PRO A 140 4.51 9.35 17.73
CA PRO A 140 3.35 8.53 18.07
C PRO A 140 2.63 7.93 16.86
N GLU A 141 2.54 8.66 15.75
CA GLU A 141 1.88 8.22 14.52
C GLU A 141 2.63 7.07 13.85
N MET A 142 3.97 7.18 13.78
CA MET A 142 4.84 6.13 13.24
C MET A 142 4.76 4.86 14.10
N ALA A 143 4.82 5.03 15.43
CA ALA A 143 4.66 3.93 16.38
C ALA A 143 3.27 3.27 16.28
N ALA A 144 2.22 4.07 16.09
CA ALA A 144 0.85 3.58 15.94
C ALA A 144 0.67 2.74 14.67
N GLU A 145 1.24 3.17 13.53
CA GLU A 145 1.16 2.41 12.28
C GLU A 145 1.97 1.10 12.35
N TYR A 146 3.15 1.12 13.00
CA TYR A 146 3.90 -0.09 13.27
C TYR A 146 3.10 -1.06 14.17
N ALA A 147 2.50 -0.57 15.26
CA ALA A 147 1.68 -1.38 16.16
C ALA A 147 0.43 -1.95 15.46
N ARG A 148 -0.20 -1.19 14.55
CA ARG A 148 -1.29 -1.69 13.70
C ARG A 148 -0.81 -2.86 12.84
N THR A 149 0.33 -2.69 12.17
CA THR A 149 0.93 -3.72 11.31
C THR A 149 1.26 -4.99 12.09
N GLU A 150 1.91 -4.85 13.24
CA GLU A 150 2.22 -5.95 14.13
C GLU A 150 0.94 -6.69 14.57
N ARG A 151 -0.09 -5.96 15.00
CA ARG A 151 -1.36 -6.55 15.43
C ARG A 151 -2.02 -7.38 14.33
N LEU A 152 -2.08 -6.85 13.10
CA LEU A 152 -2.71 -7.53 11.97
C LEU A 152 -1.94 -8.78 11.51
N LEU A 153 -0.61 -8.76 11.62
CA LEU A 153 0.23 -9.88 11.20
C LEU A 153 0.35 -10.97 12.28
N THR A 154 0.22 -10.61 13.56
CA THR A 154 0.39 -11.56 14.67
C THR A 154 -0.91 -12.07 15.28
N THR A 155 -1.99 -11.29 15.24
CA THR A 155 -3.25 -11.68 15.88
C THR A 155 -4.13 -12.45 14.91
N TYR A 156 -4.40 -13.72 15.22
CA TYR A 156 -5.32 -14.55 14.45
C TYR A 156 -6.71 -13.90 14.39
N SER A 157 -7.09 -13.41 13.22
CA SER A 157 -8.42 -12.87 12.93
C SER A 157 -9.28 -13.95 12.28
N GLY A 158 -9.53 -15.05 13.01
CA GLY A 158 -10.56 -16.02 12.63
C GLY A 158 -11.96 -15.41 12.77
N PRO A 159 -12.98 -15.96 12.07
CA PRO A 159 -14.33 -15.41 12.12
C PRO A 159 -14.87 -15.44 13.56
N ARG A 160 -15.43 -14.30 14.01
CA ARG A 160 -16.28 -14.22 15.20
C ARG A 160 -17.67 -14.73 14.90
#